data_AF-A0A724ZMB9-F1
#
_entry.id   AF-A0A724ZMB9-F1
#
_cell.length_a   1.000
_cell.length_b   1.000
_cell.length_c   1.000
_cell.angle_alpha   90.00
_cell.angle_beta   90.00
_cell.angle_gamma   90.00
#
_symmetry.space_group_name_H-M   'P 1'
#
loop_
_entity.id
_entity.type
_entity.pdbx_description
1 polymer ?
#
loop_
_entity_poly.entity_id
_entity_poly.type
_entity_poly.pdbx_seq_one_letter_code
_entity_poly.pdbx_strand_id
1 'polypeptide(L)'
;GAIRELCNAEFEAFSKYENDDKIIYEQYQLELNAIKEQGDNNNKKIKELRDQISNIDATIDSINQRLKLLGIYGFSIKKHTESNDKYIISRSENTTDKDVYRSLSEGEKTLITFLYFLECCKGKTDKNDTDMRDVFIVIDDPISSLSQNYVYDIASIIHHEIINNNKAVKKTLILTHNLYFFHELIKLAPRSKEDRTFKRDYYLGRITKNEYSIITEIEKKSIQNEYQSLWQVLKDAKDGRVNKVIIPNIMRNILEYYFAFVHRTDALQTELNKLASDDKNNDFRAFYRYINRGSHSDAVNITDMGDISPEKYMEQLKTIFRMTGDEKHYLKMIDEEEEETVTA
;
A
#
# COMPACT_ATOMS: atom_id res chain seq x y z
N GLY A 1 -40.59 -27.59 -64.20
CA GLY A 1 -39.13 -27.52 -64.42
C GLY A 1 -38.52 -28.74 -63.75
N ALA A 2 -38.01 -29.69 -64.54
CA ALA A 2 -37.68 -31.06 -64.12
C ALA A 2 -36.74 -31.16 -62.89
N ILE A 3 -35.92 -30.14 -62.63
CA ILE A 3 -35.02 -30.08 -61.47
C ILE A 3 -35.80 -29.95 -60.15
N ARG A 4 -36.96 -29.28 -60.15
CA ARG A 4 -37.77 -29.07 -58.94
C ARG A 4 -38.52 -30.34 -58.51
N GLU A 5 -38.82 -31.24 -59.45
CA GLU A 5 -39.41 -32.56 -59.14
C GLU A 5 -38.37 -33.55 -58.62
N LEU A 6 -37.13 -33.50 -59.14
CA LEU A 6 -36.02 -34.34 -58.68
C LEU A 6 -35.57 -34.01 -57.24
N CYS A 7 -35.53 -32.72 -56.88
CA CYS A 7 -35.06 -32.25 -55.57
C CYS A 7 -36.19 -32.01 -54.55
N ASN A 8 -37.44 -32.39 -54.86
CA ASN A 8 -38.59 -32.03 -54.04
C ASN A 8 -38.53 -32.63 -52.62
N ALA A 9 -38.03 -33.86 -52.50
CA ALA A 9 -37.83 -34.52 -51.21
C ALA A 9 -36.75 -33.84 -50.35
N GLU A 10 -35.71 -33.29 -50.98
CA GLU A 10 -34.63 -32.57 -50.30
C GLU A 10 -35.12 -31.19 -49.82
N PHE A 11 -35.96 -30.51 -50.61
CA PHE A 11 -36.64 -29.28 -50.18
C PHE A 11 -37.64 -29.50 -49.04
N GLU A 12 -38.40 -30.60 -49.06
CA GLU A 12 -39.30 -30.96 -47.94
C GLU A 12 -38.51 -31.29 -46.67
N ALA A 13 -37.40 -32.03 -46.78
CA ALA A 13 -36.52 -32.31 -45.65
C ALA A 13 -35.92 -31.02 -45.08
N PHE A 14 -35.41 -30.12 -45.94
CA PHE A 14 -34.84 -28.84 -45.52
C PHE A 14 -35.88 -27.94 -44.84
N SER A 15 -37.09 -27.84 -45.39
CA SER A 15 -38.18 -27.08 -44.77
C SER A 15 -38.58 -27.64 -43.41
N LYS A 16 -38.46 -28.96 -43.22
CA LYS A 16 -38.70 -29.62 -41.93
C LYS A 16 -37.62 -29.27 -40.90
N TYR A 17 -36.34 -29.33 -41.28
CA TYR A 17 -35.23 -28.90 -40.44
C TYR A 17 -35.32 -27.41 -40.06
N GLU A 18 -35.70 -26.55 -40.99
CA GLU A 18 -35.88 -25.12 -40.73
C GLU A 18 -37.01 -24.85 -39.71
N ASN A 19 -38.08 -25.64 -39.77
CA ASN A 19 -39.15 -25.57 -38.78
C ASN A 19 -38.71 -26.12 -37.40
N ASP A 20 -37.99 -27.24 -37.38
CA ASP A 20 -37.50 -27.85 -36.14
C ASP A 20 -36.50 -26.91 -35.43
N ASP A 21 -35.56 -26.29 -36.17
CA ASP A 21 -34.62 -25.29 -35.64
C ASP A 21 -35.34 -24.05 -35.10
N LYS A 22 -36.42 -23.62 -35.77
CA LYS A 22 -37.23 -22.50 -35.32
C LYS A 22 -37.94 -22.81 -34.00
N ILE A 23 -38.48 -24.02 -33.86
CA ILE A 23 -39.12 -24.49 -32.61
C ILE A 23 -38.08 -24.55 -31.47
N ILE A 24 -36.89 -25.07 -31.73
CA ILE A 24 -35.79 -25.12 -30.75
C ILE A 24 -35.36 -23.72 -30.33
N TYR A 25 -35.23 -22.79 -31.29
CA TYR A 25 -34.90 -21.39 -31.00
C TYR A 25 -35.96 -20.72 -30.13
N GLU A 26 -37.25 -20.92 -30.42
CA GLU A 26 -38.36 -20.41 -29.61
C GLU A 26 -38.35 -21.00 -28.19
N GLN A 27 -38.04 -22.29 -28.03
CA GLN A 27 -37.84 -22.92 -26.72
C GLN A 27 -36.69 -22.28 -25.93
N TYR A 28 -35.52 -22.09 -26.55
CA TYR A 28 -34.38 -21.45 -25.87
C TYR A 28 -34.68 -19.99 -25.49
N GLN A 29 -35.45 -19.26 -26.29
CA GLN A 29 -35.89 -17.90 -25.93
C GLN A 29 -36.83 -17.90 -24.74
N LEU A 30 -37.75 -18.88 -24.65
CA LEU A 30 -38.63 -19.04 -23.49
C LEU A 30 -37.83 -19.38 -22.22
N GLU A 31 -36.86 -20.29 -22.31
CA GLU A 31 -35.98 -20.61 -21.18
C GLU A 31 -35.13 -19.41 -20.73
N LEU A 32 -34.57 -18.65 -21.68
CA LEU A 32 -33.82 -17.42 -21.38
C LEU A 32 -34.68 -16.38 -20.67
N ASN A 33 -35.93 -16.20 -21.10
CA ASN A 33 -36.86 -15.28 -20.48
C ASN A 33 -37.27 -15.75 -19.07
N ALA A 34 -37.52 -17.04 -18.87
CA ALA A 34 -37.81 -17.61 -17.56
C ALA A 34 -36.62 -17.44 -16.59
N ILE A 35 -35.38 -17.66 -17.05
CA ILE A 35 -34.17 -17.45 -16.24
C ILE A 35 -34.00 -15.97 -15.89
N LYS A 36 -34.28 -15.05 -16.82
CA LYS A 36 -34.25 -13.60 -16.56
C LYS A 36 -35.30 -13.18 -15.53
N GLU A 37 -36.55 -13.63 -15.68
CA GLU A 37 -37.61 -13.37 -14.71
C GLU A 37 -37.25 -13.92 -13.34
N GLN A 38 -36.68 -15.12 -13.27
CA GLN A 38 -36.23 -15.71 -12.01
C GLN A 38 -35.08 -14.89 -11.40
N GLY A 39 -34.15 -14.39 -12.21
CA GLY A 39 -33.08 -13.48 -11.79
C GLY A 39 -33.63 -12.17 -11.21
N ASP A 40 -34.61 -11.56 -11.88
CA ASP A 40 -35.27 -10.33 -11.43
C ASP A 40 -36.07 -10.54 -10.14
N ASN A 41 -36.76 -11.68 -10.01
CA ASN A 41 -37.53 -12.01 -8.83
C ASN A 41 -36.61 -12.30 -7.62
N ASN A 42 -35.49 -12.99 -7.85
CA ASN A 42 -34.46 -13.19 -6.84
C ASN A 42 -33.83 -11.86 -6.41
N ASN A 43 -33.56 -10.94 -7.34
CA ASN A 43 -33.06 -9.60 -7.02
C ASN A 43 -34.06 -8.79 -6.18
N LYS A 44 -35.37 -8.87 -6.49
CA LYS A 44 -36.42 -8.26 -5.66
C LYS A 44 -36.45 -8.86 -4.26
N LYS A 45 -36.39 -10.19 -4.14
CA LYS A 45 -36.33 -10.90 -2.85
C LYS A 45 -35.11 -10.51 -2.02
N ILE A 46 -33.94 -10.38 -2.68
CA ILE A 46 -32.71 -9.91 -2.05
C ILE A 46 -32.88 -8.46 -1.56
N LYS A 47 -33.54 -7.60 -2.34
CA LYS A 47 -33.83 -6.22 -1.93
C LYS A 47 -34.77 -6.17 -0.71
N GLU A 48 -35.85 -6.95 -0.72
CA GLU A 48 -36.78 -7.04 0.42
C GLU A 48 -36.09 -7.55 1.70
N LEU A 49 -35.24 -8.58 1.59
CA LEU A 49 -34.46 -9.09 2.71
C LEU A 49 -33.43 -8.05 3.22
N ARG A 50 -32.83 -7.26 2.31
CA ARG A 50 -31.96 -6.14 2.70
C ARG A 50 -32.73 -5.01 3.39
N ASP A 51 -33.94 -4.71 2.96
CA ASP A 51 -34.79 -3.69 3.58
C ASP A 51 -35.23 -4.09 5.00
N GLN A 52 -35.37 -5.40 5.27
CA GLN A 52 -35.64 -5.94 6.61
C GLN A 52 -34.41 -5.95 7.53
N ILE A 53 -33.21 -6.06 6.96
CA ILE A 53 -31.95 -5.97 7.69
C ILE A 53 -31.53 -4.51 7.72
N SER A 54 -32.06 -3.73 8.67
CA SER A 54 -31.49 -2.42 8.99
C SER A 54 -30.09 -2.63 9.60
N ASN A 55 -29.09 -2.77 8.73
CA ASN A 55 -27.72 -3.25 8.97
C ASN A 55 -26.87 -2.33 9.86
N ILE A 56 -27.45 -1.23 10.34
CA ILE A 56 -26.74 -0.20 11.09
C ILE A 56 -26.43 -0.68 12.50
N ASP A 57 -27.35 -1.39 13.14
CA ASP A 57 -27.11 -1.87 14.50
C ASP A 57 -25.98 -2.93 14.50
N ALA A 58 -25.97 -3.84 13.50
CA ALA A 58 -24.88 -4.80 13.30
C ALA A 58 -23.54 -4.11 12.97
N THR A 59 -23.56 -3.04 12.16
CA THR A 59 -22.36 -2.25 11.84
C THR A 59 -21.82 -1.56 13.09
N ILE A 60 -22.68 -0.94 13.89
CA ILE A 60 -22.31 -0.29 15.16
C ILE A 60 -21.68 -1.31 16.11
N ASP A 61 -22.30 -2.48 16.26
CA ASP A 61 -21.78 -3.55 17.12
C ASP A 61 -20.42 -4.06 16.64
N SER A 62 -20.25 -4.29 15.32
CA SER A 62 -18.97 -4.71 14.74
C SER A 62 -17.87 -3.69 15.01
N ILE A 63 -18.13 -2.40 14.75
CA ILE A 63 -17.13 -1.34 14.99
C ILE A 63 -16.80 -1.23 16.48
N ASN A 64 -17.79 -1.24 17.36
CA ASN A 64 -17.57 -1.13 18.80
C ASN A 64 -16.82 -2.35 19.37
N GLN A 65 -17.09 -3.56 18.86
CA GLN A 65 -16.32 -4.75 19.23
C GLN A 65 -14.86 -4.62 18.81
N ARG A 66 -14.59 -4.11 17.59
CA ARG A 66 -13.23 -3.88 17.09
C ARG A 66 -12.48 -2.86 17.92
N LEU A 67 -13.11 -1.72 18.25
CA LEU A 67 -12.50 -0.72 19.12
C LEU A 67 -12.08 -1.34 20.47
N LYS A 68 -12.93 -2.16 21.07
CA LYS A 68 -12.60 -2.88 22.31
C LYS A 68 -11.45 -3.87 22.15
N LEU A 69 -11.40 -4.61 21.04
CA LEU A 69 -10.31 -5.55 20.74
C LEU A 69 -8.96 -4.83 20.56
N LEU A 70 -8.99 -3.62 19.99
CA LEU A 70 -7.83 -2.73 19.86
C LEU A 70 -7.47 -2.04 21.19
N GLY A 71 -8.16 -2.36 22.29
CA GLY A 71 -7.92 -1.76 23.62
C GLY A 71 -8.43 -0.33 23.76
N ILE A 72 -9.31 0.12 22.87
CA ILE A 72 -9.87 1.47 22.88
C ILE A 72 -11.21 1.45 23.58
N TYR A 73 -11.23 2.04 24.77
CA TYR A 73 -12.43 2.18 25.61
C TYR A 73 -12.87 3.64 25.79
N GLY A 74 -12.08 4.59 25.28
CA GLY A 74 -12.31 6.02 25.46
C GLY A 74 -13.49 6.58 24.67
N PHE A 75 -13.97 5.86 23.64
CA PHE A 75 -15.14 6.24 22.86
C PHE A 75 -15.82 5.01 22.23
N SER A 76 -17.05 5.21 21.76
CA SER A 76 -17.87 4.24 21.04
C SER A 76 -18.71 4.94 19.99
N ILE A 77 -19.33 4.17 19.10
CA ILE A 77 -20.31 4.64 18.14
C ILE A 77 -21.73 4.27 18.64
N LYS A 78 -22.68 5.20 18.52
CA LYS A 78 -24.09 5.01 18.89
C LYS A 78 -25.00 5.49 17.77
N LYS A 79 -26.21 4.93 17.67
CA LYS A 79 -27.22 5.36 16.69
C LYS A 79 -27.65 6.80 16.95
N HIS A 80 -27.87 7.57 15.89
CA HIS A 80 -28.39 8.93 16.02
C HIS A 80 -29.86 8.87 16.44
N THR A 81 -30.22 9.61 17.51
CA THR A 81 -31.55 9.59 18.11
C THR A 81 -32.67 10.00 17.15
N GLU A 82 -32.41 10.95 16.25
CA GLU A 82 -33.40 11.47 15.28
C GLU A 82 -33.29 10.87 13.87
N SER A 83 -32.23 10.12 13.58
CA SER A 83 -31.95 9.62 12.22
C SER A 83 -31.55 8.16 12.31
N ASN A 84 -32.51 7.27 12.08
CA ASN A 84 -32.30 5.82 12.18
C ASN A 84 -31.22 5.28 11.24
N ASP A 85 -30.88 6.04 10.17
CA ASP A 85 -29.87 5.66 9.20
C ASP A 85 -28.46 6.24 9.50
N LYS A 86 -28.24 6.88 10.66
CA LYS A 86 -26.98 7.53 11.02
C LYS A 86 -26.47 7.09 12.38
N TYR A 87 -25.17 7.21 12.60
CA TYR A 87 -24.53 6.99 13.88
C TYR A 87 -23.61 8.16 14.24
N ILE A 88 -23.31 8.30 15.53
CA ILE A 88 -22.52 9.36 16.13
C ILE A 88 -21.46 8.76 17.06
N ILE A 89 -20.38 9.51 17.26
CA ILE A 89 -19.31 9.12 18.20
C ILE A 89 -19.69 9.63 19.61
N SER A 90 -19.51 8.77 20.62
CA SER A 90 -19.86 9.02 22.03
C SER A 90 -18.68 8.65 22.93
N ARG A 91 -18.21 9.59 23.77
CA ARG A 91 -17.15 9.32 24.78
C ARG A 91 -17.67 8.92 26.16
N SER A 92 -18.92 9.25 26.48
CA SER A 92 -19.56 8.84 27.73
C SER A 92 -20.92 8.19 27.47
N GLU A 93 -21.46 7.49 28.47
CA GLU A 93 -22.81 6.94 28.43
C GLU A 93 -23.90 8.03 28.47
N ASN A 94 -23.58 9.26 28.91
CA ASN A 94 -24.57 10.23 29.43
C ASN A 94 -24.47 11.67 28.91
N THR A 95 -23.67 11.98 27.89
CA THR A 95 -23.60 13.35 27.36
C THR A 95 -23.82 13.40 25.85
N THR A 96 -24.79 14.23 25.44
CA THR A 96 -24.83 14.82 24.09
C THR A 96 -23.65 15.77 23.95
N ASP A 97 -22.44 15.20 23.84
CA ASP A 97 -21.19 15.94 23.79
C ASP A 97 -21.07 16.61 22.41
N LYS A 98 -21.49 17.87 22.34
CA LYS A 98 -21.34 18.70 21.13
C LYS A 98 -19.87 18.87 20.70
N ASP A 99 -18.90 18.53 21.55
CA ASP A 99 -17.47 18.67 21.32
C ASP A 99 -16.68 17.34 21.19
N VAL A 100 -17.33 16.16 21.11
CA VAL A 100 -16.59 14.88 20.92
C VAL A 100 -15.64 14.96 19.73
N TYR A 101 -16.11 15.52 18.61
CA TYR A 101 -15.34 15.62 17.37
C TYR A 101 -14.09 16.50 17.50
N ARG A 102 -14.04 17.43 18.46
CA ARG A 102 -12.85 18.24 18.75
C ARG A 102 -11.85 17.52 19.66
N SER A 103 -12.31 16.56 20.44
CA SER A 103 -11.48 15.79 21.37
C SER A 103 -10.75 14.59 20.75
N LEU A 104 -11.11 14.22 19.52
CA LEU A 104 -10.50 13.10 18.81
C LEU A 104 -9.12 13.50 18.28
N SER A 105 -8.12 12.70 18.62
CA SER A 105 -6.80 12.75 18.00
C SER A 105 -6.87 12.35 16.52
N GLU A 106 -5.88 12.77 15.74
CA GLU A 106 -5.76 12.38 14.32
C GLU A 106 -5.69 10.85 14.13
N GLY A 107 -5.03 10.16 15.06
CA GLY A 107 -4.98 8.70 15.06
C GLY A 107 -6.35 8.06 15.30
N GLU A 108 -7.14 8.58 16.25
CA GLU A 108 -8.51 8.07 16.50
C GLU A 108 -9.43 8.32 15.30
N LYS A 109 -9.33 9.48 14.65
CA LYS A 109 -10.09 9.78 13.42
C LYS A 109 -9.74 8.81 12.31
N THR A 110 -8.45 8.56 12.10
CA THR A 110 -7.95 7.60 11.09
C THR A 110 -8.48 6.21 11.36
N LEU A 111 -8.42 5.75 12.61
CA LEU A 111 -8.87 4.43 12.99
C LEU A 111 -10.38 4.25 12.80
N ILE A 112 -11.21 5.18 13.28
CA ILE A 112 -12.67 5.09 13.10
C ILE A 112 -13.03 5.07 11.62
N THR A 113 -12.38 5.92 10.82
CA THR A 113 -12.58 5.99 9.38
C THR A 113 -12.21 4.68 8.71
N PHE A 114 -11.10 4.07 9.10
CA PHE A 114 -10.67 2.76 8.60
C PHE A 114 -11.65 1.64 8.98
N LEU A 115 -12.11 1.59 10.23
CA LEU A 115 -13.11 0.60 10.67
C LEU A 115 -14.44 0.78 9.94
N TYR A 116 -14.86 2.03 9.70
CA TYR A 116 -16.03 2.31 8.89
C TYR A 116 -15.85 1.84 7.44
N PHE A 117 -14.71 2.15 6.84
CA PHE A 117 -14.36 1.70 5.49
C PHE A 117 -14.39 0.17 5.37
N LEU A 118 -13.90 -0.56 6.38
CA LEU A 118 -13.97 -2.03 6.42
C LEU A 118 -15.41 -2.54 6.38
N GLU A 119 -16.31 -1.95 7.17
CA GLU A 119 -17.72 -2.32 7.15
C GLU A 119 -18.38 -1.97 5.81
N CYS A 120 -17.97 -0.86 5.18
CA CYS A 120 -18.37 -0.52 3.81
C CYS A 120 -17.85 -1.53 2.76
N CYS A 121 -16.71 -2.19 3.01
CA CYS A 121 -16.18 -3.22 2.11
C CYS A 121 -16.90 -4.57 2.27
N LYS A 122 -17.54 -4.83 3.41
CA LYS A 122 -18.28 -6.07 3.69
C LYS A 122 -19.74 -6.01 3.28
N GLY A 123 -20.36 -4.83 3.35
CA GLY A 123 -21.75 -4.61 3.02
C GLY A 123 -21.93 -3.63 1.86
N LYS A 124 -23.01 -3.75 1.10
CA LYS A 124 -23.44 -2.66 0.23
C LYS A 124 -24.03 -1.56 1.11
N THR A 125 -23.39 -0.41 1.13
CA THR A 125 -23.77 0.74 1.96
C THR A 125 -25.08 1.40 1.54
N ASP A 126 -25.52 1.20 0.30
CA ASP A 126 -26.77 1.74 -0.21
C ASP A 126 -27.80 0.64 -0.48
N LYS A 127 -29.00 0.81 0.09
CA LYS A 127 -30.17 -0.08 -0.09
C LYS A 127 -30.61 -0.16 -1.57
N ASN A 128 -30.25 0.87 -2.36
CA ASN A 128 -30.51 0.92 -3.81
C ASN A 128 -29.34 0.42 -4.67
N ASP A 129 -28.28 -0.10 -4.06
CA ASP A 129 -27.12 -0.59 -4.81
C ASP A 129 -27.41 -1.94 -5.50
N THR A 130 -27.83 -1.80 -6.75
CA THR A 130 -28.07 -2.89 -7.71
C THR A 130 -26.78 -3.33 -8.40
N ASP A 131 -25.64 -2.72 -8.08
CA ASP A 131 -24.38 -2.99 -8.76
C ASP A 131 -23.82 -4.37 -8.37
N MET A 132 -23.93 -5.33 -9.27
CA MET A 132 -23.44 -6.70 -9.11
C MET A 132 -21.97 -6.84 -9.51
N ARG A 133 -21.27 -5.73 -9.85
CA ARG A 133 -19.87 -5.78 -10.26
C ARG A 133 -18.96 -6.21 -9.12
N ASP A 134 -17.85 -6.84 -9.49
CA ASP A 134 -16.78 -7.20 -8.56
C ASP A 134 -16.21 -5.94 -7.89
N VAL A 135 -16.00 -5.99 -6.58
CA VAL A 135 -15.47 -4.85 -5.83
C VAL A 135 -13.96 -4.77 -6.00
N PHE A 136 -13.48 -3.59 -6.39
CA PHE A 136 -12.06 -3.23 -6.39
C PHE A 136 -11.78 -2.31 -5.20
N ILE A 137 -10.93 -2.76 -4.28
CA ILE A 137 -10.62 -2.02 -3.06
C ILE A 137 -9.28 -1.32 -3.23
N VAL A 138 -9.26 -0.01 -2.98
CA VAL A 138 -8.04 0.80 -2.93
C VAL A 138 -7.87 1.33 -1.52
N ILE A 139 -6.72 1.07 -0.90
CA ILE A 139 -6.35 1.55 0.42
C ILE A 139 -5.12 2.41 0.27
N ASP A 140 -5.26 3.71 0.50
CA ASP A 140 -4.16 4.67 0.49
C ASP A 140 -3.75 4.99 1.93
N ASP A 141 -2.59 4.47 2.32
CA ASP A 141 -1.91 4.65 3.60
C ASP A 141 -2.79 4.56 4.86
N PRO A 142 -3.23 3.35 5.24
CA PRO A 142 -4.22 3.14 6.31
C PRO A 142 -3.70 3.46 7.73
N ILE A 143 -2.43 3.82 7.86
CA ILE A 143 -1.76 4.03 9.14
C ILE A 143 -1.21 5.44 9.34
N SER A 144 -1.58 6.39 8.47
CA SER A 144 -1.18 7.78 8.64
C SER A 144 -1.56 8.30 10.04
N SER A 145 -0.60 8.86 10.76
CA SER A 145 -0.79 9.39 12.13
C SER A 145 -1.26 8.38 13.19
N LEU A 146 -1.20 7.07 12.91
CA LEU A 146 -1.43 6.02 13.91
C LEU A 146 -0.17 5.74 14.73
N SER A 147 -0.38 5.35 16.00
CA SER A 147 0.67 4.78 16.83
C SER A 147 1.18 3.48 16.20
N GLN A 148 2.49 3.22 16.35
CA GLN A 148 3.14 1.98 15.91
C GLN A 148 2.46 0.73 16.49
N ASN A 149 1.83 0.85 17.66
CA ASN A 149 1.09 -0.23 18.31
C ASN A 149 -0.07 -0.77 17.46
N TYR A 150 -0.72 0.07 16.65
CA TYR A 150 -1.86 -0.33 15.83
C TYR A 150 -1.46 -0.87 14.45
N VAL A 151 -0.21 -0.70 14.03
CA VAL A 151 0.26 -1.11 12.69
C VAL A 151 0.04 -2.60 12.47
N TYR A 152 0.35 -3.43 13.48
CA TYR A 152 0.14 -4.87 13.43
C TYR A 152 -1.33 -5.26 13.31
N ASP A 153 -2.19 -4.62 14.11
CA ASP A 153 -3.62 -4.91 14.09
C ASP A 153 -4.25 -4.54 12.74
N ILE A 154 -3.90 -3.36 12.20
CA ILE A 154 -4.40 -2.90 10.90
C ILE A 154 -3.93 -3.83 9.78
N ALA A 155 -2.65 -4.21 9.77
CA ALA A 155 -2.11 -5.15 8.78
C ALA A 155 -2.83 -6.52 8.86
N SER A 156 -3.05 -7.03 10.07
CA SER A 156 -3.77 -8.28 10.32
C SER A 156 -5.21 -8.22 9.81
N ILE A 157 -5.94 -7.14 10.13
CA ILE A 157 -7.33 -6.95 9.69
C ILE A 157 -7.41 -6.90 8.16
N ILE A 158 -6.53 -6.13 7.49
CA ILE A 158 -6.50 -6.05 6.02
C ILE A 158 -6.24 -7.44 5.42
N HIS A 159 -5.24 -8.15 5.91
CA HIS A 159 -4.90 -9.46 5.38
C HIS A 159 -6.03 -10.48 5.54
N HIS A 160 -6.59 -10.60 6.74
CA HIS A 160 -7.59 -11.62 7.01
C HIS A 160 -8.96 -11.26 6.46
N GLU A 161 -9.39 -10.00 6.56
CA GLU A 161 -10.76 -9.62 6.21
C GLU A 161 -10.92 -9.15 4.77
N ILE A 162 -9.90 -8.49 4.22
CA ILE A 162 -9.96 -7.96 2.85
C ILE A 162 -9.32 -8.96 1.87
N ILE A 163 -8.11 -9.44 2.15
CA ILE A 163 -7.35 -10.26 1.20
C ILE A 163 -7.82 -11.73 1.21
N ASN A 164 -7.99 -12.34 2.39
CA ASN A 164 -8.28 -13.78 2.47
C ASN A 164 -9.78 -14.15 2.52
N ASN A 165 -10.62 -13.36 3.20
CA ASN A 165 -11.99 -13.79 3.52
C ASN A 165 -13.09 -13.22 2.61
N ASN A 166 -12.79 -12.27 1.72
CA ASN A 166 -13.84 -11.62 0.94
C ASN A 166 -13.95 -12.17 -0.49
N LYS A 167 -14.77 -13.20 -0.69
CA LYS A 167 -15.06 -13.80 -2.01
C LYS A 167 -15.65 -12.81 -3.02
N ALA A 168 -16.20 -11.68 -2.57
CA ALA A 168 -16.75 -10.63 -3.44
C ALA A 168 -15.68 -9.62 -3.90
N VAL A 169 -14.51 -9.60 -3.26
CA VAL A 169 -13.38 -8.73 -3.63
C VAL A 169 -12.47 -9.51 -4.57
N LYS A 170 -12.34 -9.04 -5.81
CA LYS A 170 -11.44 -9.69 -6.78
C LYS A 170 -10.04 -9.11 -6.80
N LYS A 171 -9.89 -7.83 -6.44
CA LYS A 171 -8.59 -7.14 -6.48
C LYS A 171 -8.53 -6.11 -5.36
N THR A 172 -7.35 -6.01 -4.76
CA THR A 172 -7.04 -5.02 -3.71
C THR A 172 -5.73 -4.33 -4.08
N LEU A 173 -5.72 -3.01 -4.07
CA LEU A 173 -4.53 -2.18 -4.21
C LEU A 173 -4.25 -1.49 -2.88
N ILE A 174 -3.05 -1.70 -2.34
CA ILE A 174 -2.61 -1.07 -1.10
C ILE A 174 -1.42 -0.19 -1.43
N LEU A 175 -1.51 1.10 -1.07
CA LEU A 175 -0.45 2.08 -1.18
C LEU A 175 -0.03 2.46 0.24
N THR A 176 1.28 2.56 0.48
CA THR A 176 1.80 3.04 1.75
C THR A 176 3.18 3.61 1.53
N HIS A 177 3.53 4.61 2.34
CA HIS A 177 4.90 5.13 2.44
C HIS A 177 5.65 4.51 3.63
N ASN A 178 4.97 3.73 4.47
CA ASN A 178 5.54 3.17 5.69
C ASN A 178 6.09 1.75 5.44
N LEU A 179 7.41 1.62 5.52
CA LEU A 179 8.09 0.36 5.31
C LEU A 179 7.76 -0.70 6.37
N TYR A 180 7.56 -0.30 7.64
CA TYR A 180 7.18 -1.24 8.70
C TYR A 180 5.83 -1.89 8.39
N PHE A 181 4.83 -1.11 7.98
CA PHE A 181 3.52 -1.63 7.60
C PHE A 181 3.58 -2.51 6.35
N PHE A 182 4.35 -2.08 5.34
CA PHE A 182 4.62 -2.91 4.16
C PHE A 182 5.21 -4.28 4.57
N HIS A 183 6.21 -4.29 5.44
CA HIS A 183 6.81 -5.53 5.93
C HIS A 183 5.83 -6.44 6.66
N GLU A 184 4.98 -5.89 7.50
CA GLU A 184 3.97 -6.68 8.22
C GLU A 184 2.95 -7.31 7.26
N LEU A 185 2.48 -6.58 6.24
CA LEU A 185 1.63 -7.15 5.19
C LEU A 185 2.31 -8.31 4.45
N ILE A 186 3.59 -8.14 4.10
CA ILE A 186 4.37 -9.15 3.38
C ILE A 186 4.64 -10.39 4.24
N LYS A 187 4.80 -10.23 5.55
CA LYS A 187 4.97 -11.34 6.50
C LYS A 187 3.71 -12.18 6.64
N LEU A 188 2.54 -11.55 6.61
CA LEU A 188 1.23 -12.22 6.68
C LEU A 188 0.90 -12.98 5.39
N ALA A 189 1.39 -12.49 4.25
CA ALA A 189 1.22 -13.14 2.95
C ALA A 189 1.76 -14.58 2.92
N PRO A 190 1.14 -15.49 2.14
CA PRO A 190 1.44 -16.92 2.17
C PRO A 190 2.92 -17.23 1.94
N ARG A 191 3.47 -18.10 2.80
CA ARG A 191 4.82 -18.66 2.67
C ARG A 191 4.75 -19.95 1.86
N SER A 192 4.90 -19.87 0.55
CA SER A 192 5.11 -21.09 -0.26
C SER A 192 6.58 -21.46 -0.28
N LYS A 193 6.88 -22.77 -0.22
CA LYS A 193 8.25 -23.31 -0.36
C LYS A 193 8.92 -22.91 -1.68
N GLU A 194 8.15 -22.50 -2.68
CA GLU A 194 8.64 -22.12 -4.01
C GLU A 194 8.20 -20.71 -4.46
N ASP A 195 7.63 -19.89 -3.57
CA ASP A 195 7.07 -18.54 -3.86
C ASP A 195 6.02 -18.49 -5.01
N ARG A 196 5.64 -19.62 -5.61
CA ARG A 196 4.73 -19.68 -6.77
C ARG A 196 3.35 -19.09 -6.52
N THR A 197 2.76 -19.38 -5.36
CA THR A 197 1.44 -18.83 -4.99
C THR A 197 1.52 -17.32 -4.75
N PHE A 198 2.61 -16.84 -4.15
CA PHE A 198 2.83 -15.42 -3.93
C PHE A 198 2.96 -14.68 -5.26
N LYS A 199 3.82 -15.16 -6.18
CA LYS A 199 4.00 -14.55 -7.50
C LYS A 199 2.76 -14.59 -8.39
N ARG A 200 1.84 -15.53 -8.15
CA ARG A 200 0.56 -15.60 -8.88
C ARG A 200 -0.44 -14.55 -8.37
N ASP A 201 -0.52 -14.39 -7.06
CA ASP A 201 -1.62 -13.65 -6.41
C ASP A 201 -1.21 -12.23 -5.95
N TYR A 202 0.09 -11.92 -5.89
CA TYR A 202 0.62 -10.65 -5.41
C TYR A 202 1.57 -10.01 -6.43
N TYR A 203 1.40 -8.70 -6.59
CA TYR A 203 2.34 -7.82 -7.31
C TYR A 203 2.88 -6.78 -6.34
N LEU A 204 4.20 -6.61 -6.30
CA LEU A 204 4.86 -5.61 -5.47
C LEU A 204 5.56 -4.58 -6.37
N GLY A 205 5.22 -3.32 -6.17
CA GLY A 205 5.83 -2.21 -6.90
C GLY A 205 6.32 -1.12 -5.96
N ARG A 206 7.49 -0.56 -6.26
CA ARG A 206 7.99 0.65 -5.63
C ARG A 206 7.76 1.83 -6.57
N ILE A 207 7.17 2.89 -6.04
CA ILE A 207 6.91 4.13 -6.79
C ILE A 207 8.03 5.12 -6.49
N THR A 208 8.76 5.52 -7.52
CA THR A 208 9.77 6.59 -7.44
C THR A 208 9.24 7.83 -8.17
N LYS A 209 9.29 8.99 -7.51
CA LYS A 209 8.86 10.28 -8.07
C LYS A 209 10.09 11.14 -8.37
N ASN A 210 10.31 11.43 -9.65
CA ASN A 210 11.29 12.42 -10.10
C ASN A 210 10.60 13.36 -11.11
N GLU A 211 11.20 13.66 -12.27
CA GLU A 211 10.50 14.36 -13.37
C GLU A 211 9.22 13.63 -13.80
N TYR A 212 9.27 12.30 -13.81
CA TYR A 212 8.13 11.42 -14.01
C TYR A 212 7.99 10.42 -12.86
N SER A 213 6.78 9.86 -12.68
CA SER A 213 6.54 8.77 -11.73
C SER A 213 6.82 7.43 -12.39
N ILE A 214 7.71 6.63 -11.80
CA ILE A 214 8.09 5.31 -12.31
C ILE A 214 7.70 4.26 -11.27
N ILE A 215 7.15 3.14 -11.74
CA ILE A 215 6.85 1.97 -10.93
C ILE A 215 7.86 0.89 -11.29
N THR A 216 8.67 0.47 -10.31
CA THR A 216 9.61 -0.64 -10.47
C THR A 216 9.10 -1.84 -9.69
N GLU A 217 9.05 -3.01 -10.32
CA GLU A 217 8.73 -4.26 -9.64
C GLU A 217 9.80 -4.56 -8.58
N ILE A 218 9.38 -5.01 -7.41
CA ILE A 218 10.28 -5.35 -6.30
C ILE A 218 10.05 -6.78 -5.84
N GLU A 219 11.13 -7.45 -5.45
CA GLU A 219 11.01 -8.79 -4.86
C GLU A 219 10.62 -8.71 -3.39
N LYS A 220 9.99 -9.77 -2.88
CA LYS A 220 9.60 -9.93 -1.47
C LYS A 220 10.74 -9.67 -0.48
N LYS A 221 11.98 -9.94 -0.87
CA LYS A 221 13.19 -9.84 -0.02
C LYS A 221 14.03 -8.57 -0.29
N SER A 222 13.63 -7.75 -1.26
CA SER A 222 14.44 -6.62 -1.74
C SER A 222 14.52 -5.46 -0.74
N ILE A 223 13.45 -5.25 0.02
CA ILE A 223 13.41 -4.29 1.14
C ILE A 223 13.45 -5.15 2.39
N GLN A 224 14.51 -5.06 3.21
CA GLN A 224 14.59 -5.81 4.50
C GLN A 224 14.47 -4.91 5.72
N ASN A 225 15.01 -3.68 5.65
CA ASN A 225 14.88 -2.69 6.72
C ASN A 225 15.07 -1.25 6.22
N GLU A 226 14.75 -0.29 7.09
CA GLU A 226 14.87 1.15 6.85
C GLU A 226 16.31 1.56 6.47
N TYR A 227 17.31 0.96 7.13
CA TYR A 227 18.72 1.23 6.83
C TYR A 227 19.11 0.83 5.40
N GLN A 228 18.81 -0.40 4.97
CA GLN A 228 19.06 -0.86 3.60
C GLN A 228 18.31 -0.02 2.57
N SER A 229 17.13 0.49 2.93
CA SER A 229 16.35 1.38 2.05
C SER A 229 17.09 2.69 1.78
N LEU A 230 17.80 3.24 2.78
CA LEU A 230 18.66 4.43 2.57
C LEU A 230 19.76 4.15 1.54
N TRP A 231 20.42 2.99 1.63
CA TRP A 231 21.44 2.59 0.65
C TRP A 231 20.87 2.38 -0.74
N GLN A 232 19.67 1.80 -0.85
CA GLN A 232 19.02 1.65 -2.14
C GLN A 232 18.67 3.01 -2.77
N VAL A 233 18.15 3.96 -1.98
CA VAL A 233 17.88 5.33 -2.44
C VAL A 233 19.17 6.03 -2.88
N LEU A 234 20.28 5.79 -2.16
CA LEU A 234 21.60 6.30 -2.52
C LEU A 234 22.07 5.74 -3.89
N LYS A 235 21.90 4.43 -4.12
CA LYS A 235 22.19 3.78 -5.42
C LYS A 235 21.29 4.33 -6.53
N ASP A 236 20.00 4.49 -6.28
CA ASP A 236 19.06 5.04 -7.26
C ASP A 236 19.36 6.51 -7.60
N ALA A 237 19.89 7.29 -6.66
CA ALA A 237 20.35 8.66 -6.90
C ALA A 237 21.66 8.71 -7.71
N LYS A 238 22.59 7.76 -7.48
CA LYS A 238 23.79 7.56 -8.32
C LYS A 238 23.40 7.27 -9.78
N ASP A 239 22.41 6.40 -9.97
CA ASP A 239 21.91 6.01 -11.30
C ASP A 239 21.00 7.08 -11.96
N GLY A 240 20.82 8.25 -11.35
CA GLY A 240 19.99 9.33 -11.89
C GLY A 240 18.48 9.08 -11.82
N ARG A 241 18.03 8.02 -11.14
CA ARG A 241 16.60 7.69 -10.99
C ARG A 241 15.91 8.59 -9.97
N VAL A 242 16.67 9.14 -9.02
CA VAL A 242 16.18 10.04 -7.96
C VAL A 242 16.95 11.35 -7.98
N ASN A 243 16.30 12.44 -7.56
CA ASN A 243 16.89 13.77 -7.57
C ASN A 243 18.15 13.86 -6.68
N LYS A 244 19.28 14.33 -7.26
CA LYS A 244 20.57 14.50 -6.58
C LYS A 244 20.54 15.34 -5.29
N VAL A 245 19.55 16.23 -5.15
CA VAL A 245 19.35 17.07 -3.95
C VAL A 245 19.19 16.25 -2.66
N ILE A 246 18.69 15.01 -2.75
CA ILE A 246 18.46 14.16 -1.56
C ILE A 246 19.73 13.46 -1.06
N ILE A 247 20.77 13.35 -1.91
CA ILE A 247 21.97 12.53 -1.63
C ILE A 247 22.57 12.85 -0.27
N PRO A 248 22.82 14.13 0.10
CA PRO A 248 23.50 14.40 1.36
C PRO A 248 22.65 14.07 2.59
N ASN A 249 21.32 14.22 2.51
CA ASN A 249 20.40 13.85 3.59
C ASN A 249 20.39 12.33 3.82
N ILE A 250 20.39 11.55 2.73
CA ILE A 250 20.46 10.09 2.79
C ILE A 250 21.80 9.64 3.39
N MET A 251 22.92 10.23 2.95
CA MET A 251 24.25 9.91 3.49
C MET A 251 24.34 10.20 4.98
N ARG A 252 23.78 11.34 5.43
CA ARG A 252 23.72 11.68 6.85
C ARG A 252 22.98 10.61 7.64
N ASN A 253 21.79 10.23 7.20
CA ASN A 253 21.00 9.19 7.88
C ASN A 253 21.75 7.85 7.92
N ILE A 254 22.48 7.50 6.85
CA ILE A 254 23.31 6.29 6.80
C ILE A 254 24.42 6.34 7.86
N LEU A 255 25.15 7.47 7.95
CA LEU A 255 26.22 7.65 8.92
C LEU A 255 25.67 7.63 10.35
N GLU A 256 24.65 8.43 10.63
CA GLU A 256 24.04 8.49 11.97
C GLU A 256 23.53 7.11 12.41
N TYR A 257 22.79 6.41 11.55
CA TYR A 257 22.25 5.08 11.88
C TYR A 257 23.37 4.07 12.14
N TYR A 258 24.37 3.99 11.27
CA TYR A 258 25.46 3.01 11.41
C TYR A 258 26.33 3.29 12.64
N PHE A 259 26.80 4.53 12.82
CA PHE A 259 27.72 4.86 13.90
C PHE A 259 27.02 4.94 15.27
N ALA A 260 25.72 5.24 15.31
CA ALA A 260 24.93 5.06 16.51
C ALA A 260 24.81 3.58 16.90
N PHE A 261 24.57 2.70 15.92
CA PHE A 261 24.47 1.25 16.14
C PHE A 261 25.80 0.63 16.60
N VAL A 262 26.93 1.05 16.03
CA VAL A 262 28.28 0.55 16.41
C VAL A 262 28.83 1.27 17.65
N HIS A 263 28.08 2.22 18.23
CA HIS A 263 28.49 3.06 19.37
C HIS A 263 29.82 3.80 19.14
N ARG A 264 30.03 4.30 17.91
CA ARG A 264 31.26 5.00 17.47
C ARG A 264 30.97 6.42 16.97
N THR A 265 29.93 7.06 17.48
CA THR A 265 29.53 8.42 17.11
C THR A 265 30.64 9.45 17.37
N ASP A 266 31.39 9.29 18.47
CA ASP A 266 32.52 10.19 18.79
C ASP A 266 33.70 10.03 17.81
N ALA A 267 33.96 8.81 17.36
CA ALA A 267 34.97 8.52 16.35
C ALA A 267 34.57 9.12 14.99
N LEU A 268 33.30 8.98 14.60
CA LEU A 268 32.76 9.64 13.42
C LEU A 268 32.95 11.17 13.50
N GLN A 269 32.54 11.80 14.60
CA GLN A 269 32.66 13.26 14.77
C GLN A 269 34.11 13.72 14.68
N THR A 270 35.04 12.95 15.26
CA THR A 270 36.47 13.24 15.23
C THR A 270 37.03 13.19 13.80
N GLU A 271 36.72 12.15 13.04
CA GLU A 271 37.19 12.01 11.65
C GLU A 271 36.54 13.05 10.72
N LEU A 272 35.25 13.35 10.92
CA LEU A 272 34.58 14.40 10.16
C LEU A 272 35.20 15.79 10.42
N ASN A 273 35.55 16.11 11.67
CA ASN A 273 36.23 17.35 12.03
C ASN A 273 37.63 17.44 11.39
N LYS A 274 38.37 16.32 11.33
CA LYS A 274 39.68 16.26 10.66
C LYS A 274 39.55 16.55 9.17
N LEU A 275 38.62 15.88 8.49
CA LEU A 275 38.37 16.08 7.06
C LEU A 275 37.91 17.50 6.73
N ALA A 276 37.12 18.14 7.61
CA ALA A 276 36.69 19.52 7.44
C ALA A 276 37.81 20.56 7.64
N SER A 277 38.90 20.17 8.33
CA SER A 277 40.04 21.04 8.64
C SER A 277 41.19 20.90 7.62
N ASP A 278 41.07 19.99 6.66
CA ASP A 278 42.05 19.81 5.58
C ASP A 278 41.79 20.82 4.45
N ASP A 279 42.67 21.82 4.31
CA ASP A 279 42.57 22.89 3.30
C ASP A 279 42.59 22.38 1.86
N LYS A 280 43.02 21.13 1.61
CA LYS A 280 43.00 20.50 0.28
C LYS A 280 41.63 19.97 -0.13
N ASN A 281 40.69 19.86 0.81
CA ASN A 281 39.37 19.25 0.63
C ASN A 281 38.24 20.28 0.69
N ASN A 282 38.32 21.33 -0.13
CA ASN A 282 37.33 22.41 -0.17
C ASN A 282 35.90 21.88 -0.46
N ASP A 283 35.80 20.86 -1.32
CA ASP A 283 34.54 20.16 -1.64
C ASP A 283 33.97 19.40 -0.42
N PHE A 284 34.83 18.85 0.45
CA PHE A 284 34.40 18.17 1.68
C PHE A 284 33.89 19.17 2.71
N ARG A 285 34.49 20.36 2.81
CA ARG A 285 34.05 21.40 3.75
C ARG A 285 32.64 21.89 3.41
N ALA A 286 32.32 22.02 2.12
CA ALA A 286 30.96 22.34 1.67
C ALA A 286 29.96 21.22 2.02
N PHE A 287 30.33 19.96 1.77
CA PHE A 287 29.56 18.77 2.12
C PHE A 287 29.32 18.62 3.63
N TYR A 288 30.38 18.74 4.45
CA TYR A 288 30.33 18.66 5.90
C TYR A 288 29.46 19.75 6.51
N ARG A 289 29.56 21.00 6.01
CA ARG A 289 28.65 22.07 6.39
C ARG A 289 27.21 21.73 6.02
N TYR A 290 26.94 21.13 4.86
CA TYR A 290 25.59 20.77 4.45
C TYR A 290 24.98 19.69 5.35
N ILE A 291 25.70 18.60 5.62
CA ILE A 291 25.27 17.53 6.54
C ILE A 291 24.97 18.09 7.93
N ASN A 292 25.86 18.93 8.47
CA ASN A 292 25.68 19.50 9.80
C ASN A 292 24.57 20.56 9.86
N ARG A 293 24.38 21.34 8.80
CA ARG A 293 23.39 22.44 8.79
C ARG A 293 21.96 21.94 8.67
N GLY A 294 21.74 20.77 8.06
CA GLY A 294 20.43 20.10 8.03
C GLY A 294 19.88 19.66 9.39
N SER A 295 20.58 19.93 10.50
CA SER A 295 20.09 19.72 11.88
C SER A 295 19.28 20.90 12.42
N HIS A 296 19.43 22.09 11.82
CA HIS A 296 18.65 23.27 12.12
C HIS A 296 17.84 23.67 10.89
N SER A 297 16.52 23.73 11.04
CA SER A 297 15.59 24.30 10.07
C SER A 297 15.84 25.82 9.92
N ASP A 298 16.93 26.21 9.26
CA ASP A 298 17.21 27.61 8.94
C ASP A 298 16.40 28.03 7.71
N ALA A 299 15.58 29.06 7.85
CA ALA A 299 14.68 29.60 6.83
C ALA A 299 15.38 30.27 5.62
N VAL A 300 16.71 30.13 5.51
CA VAL A 300 17.54 30.74 4.47
C VAL A 300 18.15 29.63 3.62
N ASN A 301 17.31 28.99 2.82
CA ASN A 301 17.74 28.10 1.73
C ASN A 301 18.31 28.94 0.59
N ILE A 302 19.57 29.37 0.71
CA ILE A 302 20.33 29.84 -0.46
C ILE A 302 20.95 28.60 -1.08
N THR A 303 20.19 27.92 -1.93
CA THR A 303 20.70 26.85 -2.79
C THR A 303 21.34 27.48 -4.02
N ASP A 304 22.60 27.88 -3.87
CA ASP A 304 23.52 27.98 -5.01
C ASP A 304 24.67 27.00 -4.75
N MET A 305 24.29 25.72 -4.68
CA MET A 305 25.25 24.62 -4.71
C MET A 305 25.38 24.24 -6.18
N GLY A 306 26.49 24.66 -6.78
CA GLY A 306 26.89 24.25 -8.12
C GLY A 306 26.90 22.72 -8.25
N ASP A 307 26.92 22.26 -9.50
CA ASP A 307 26.87 20.87 -9.96
C ASP A 307 27.91 19.92 -9.30
N ILE A 308 27.82 19.64 -8.01
CA ILE A 308 28.53 18.53 -7.39
C ILE A 308 27.87 17.25 -7.92
N SER A 309 28.68 16.46 -8.61
CA SER A 309 28.21 15.22 -9.22
C SER A 309 27.95 14.15 -8.14
N PRO A 310 26.97 13.26 -8.33
CA PRO A 310 26.70 12.15 -7.42
C PRO A 310 27.95 11.33 -7.06
N GLU A 311 28.89 11.17 -8.01
CA GLU A 311 30.12 10.41 -7.85
C GLU A 311 31.01 11.01 -6.76
N LYS A 312 31.16 12.34 -6.72
CA LYS A 312 31.93 13.01 -5.67
C LYS A 312 31.35 12.76 -4.28
N TYR A 313 30.03 12.75 -4.15
CA TYR A 313 29.39 12.40 -2.88
C TYR A 313 29.69 10.95 -2.47
N MET A 314 29.62 10.00 -3.41
CA MET A 314 29.95 8.60 -3.11
C MET A 314 31.40 8.42 -2.67
N GLU A 315 32.36 9.09 -3.33
CA GLU A 315 33.77 9.08 -2.95
C GLU A 315 34.00 9.63 -1.54
N GLN A 316 33.29 10.71 -1.17
CA GLN A 316 33.35 11.27 0.17
C GLN A 316 32.78 10.30 1.21
N LEU A 317 31.66 9.63 0.92
CA LEU A 317 31.11 8.61 1.82
C LEU A 317 32.09 7.46 2.02
N LYS A 318 32.66 6.94 0.92
CA LYS A 318 33.67 5.87 0.97
C LYS A 318 34.88 6.28 1.79
N THR A 319 35.34 7.53 1.64
CA THR A 319 36.46 8.07 2.41
C THR A 319 36.15 8.11 3.91
N ILE A 320 34.94 8.52 4.30
CA ILE A 320 34.51 8.50 5.71
C ILE A 320 34.56 7.07 6.27
N PHE A 321 33.91 6.10 5.60
CA PHE A 321 33.93 4.70 6.04
C PHE A 321 35.35 4.12 6.09
N ARG A 322 36.24 4.51 5.17
CA ARG A 322 37.65 4.10 5.20
C ARG A 322 38.39 4.67 6.41
N MET A 323 38.21 5.95 6.72
CA MET A 323 38.89 6.60 7.85
C MET A 323 38.40 6.08 9.21
N THR A 324 37.14 5.64 9.31
CA THR A 324 36.61 5.00 10.52
C THR A 324 36.93 3.50 10.61
N GLY A 325 37.57 2.91 9.59
CA GLY A 325 37.93 1.50 9.54
C GLY A 325 36.78 0.56 9.15
N ASP A 326 35.70 1.08 8.58
CA ASP A 326 34.47 0.37 8.21
C ASP A 326 34.27 0.30 6.67
N GLU A 327 35.35 0.42 5.88
CA GLU A 327 35.29 0.39 4.39
C GLU A 327 34.60 -0.86 3.84
N LYS A 328 34.83 -2.02 4.48
CA LYS A 328 34.18 -3.29 4.09
C LYS A 328 32.65 -3.21 4.13
N HIS A 329 32.11 -2.45 5.06
CA HIS A 329 30.67 -2.25 5.16
C HIS A 329 30.14 -1.41 3.99
N TYR A 330 30.84 -0.33 3.63
CA TYR A 330 30.49 0.48 2.47
C TYR A 330 30.44 -0.35 1.18
N LEU A 331 31.50 -1.11 0.89
CA LEU A 331 31.60 -1.94 -0.32
C LEU A 331 30.46 -2.94 -0.42
N LYS A 332 30.18 -3.63 0.70
CA LYS A 332 29.06 -4.58 0.81
C LYS A 332 27.70 -3.94 0.53
N MET A 333 27.48 -2.68 0.94
CA MET A 333 26.17 -2.03 0.79
C MET A 333 25.94 -1.42 -0.60
N ILE A 334 27.02 -1.08 -1.31
CA ILE A 334 26.99 -0.57 -2.70
C ILE A 334 27.02 -1.71 -3.74
N ASP A 335 27.15 -2.96 -3.31
CA ASP A 335 27.27 -4.15 -4.17
C ASP A 335 28.53 -4.10 -5.08
N GLU A 336 29.61 -3.44 -4.63
CA GLU A 336 30.93 -3.49 -5.27
C GLU A 336 31.65 -4.75 -4.74
N GLU A 337 31.76 -5.81 -5.55
CA GLU A 337 32.61 -6.98 -5.24
C GLU A 337 34.09 -6.54 -5.15
N GLU A 338 34.85 -7.17 -4.24
CA GLU A 338 36.30 -7.01 -4.20
C GLU A 338 36.88 -7.44 -5.57
N GLU A 339 37.54 -6.53 -6.28
CA GLU A 339 38.67 -6.97 -7.11
C GLU A 339 39.69 -7.54 -6.13
N GLU A 340 39.64 -8.86 -5.89
CA GLU A 340 40.73 -9.59 -5.26
C GLU A 340 41.98 -9.30 -6.09
N THR A 341 42.83 -8.41 -5.58
CA THR A 341 44.21 -8.29 -6.04
C THR A 341 44.88 -9.61 -5.75
N VAL A 342 44.85 -10.52 -6.73
CA VAL A 342 45.70 -11.69 -6.79
C VAL A 342 47.14 -11.19 -6.87
N THR A 343 47.77 -11.01 -5.71
CA THR A 343 49.23 -10.91 -5.64
C THR A 343 49.80 -12.26 -6.03
N ALA A 344 50.42 -12.29 -7.21
CA ALA A 344 51.22 -13.39 -7.74
C ALA A 344 52.45 -13.68 -6.87
#